data_AF-A0A1M5DWH3-F1
#
_entry.id   AF-A0A1M5DWH3-F1
#
_cell.length_a   1.000
_cell.length_b   1.000
_cell.length_c   1.000
_cell.angle_alpha   90.00
_cell.angle_beta   90.00
_cell.angle_gamma   90.00
#
_symmetry.space_group_name_H-M   'P 1'
#
loop_
_entity.id
_entity.type
_entity.pdbx_description
1 polymer ?
#
loop_
_entity_poly.entity_id
_entity_poly.type
_entity_poly.pdbx_seq_one_letter_code
_entity_poly.pdbx_strand_id
1 'polypeptide(L)'
;MKKPLVSVIMPAFNAAGFIEAAVTSVISQSYSNWELFIIEDASNDKTFQIIETLSTEDARIKILRNNENCGAGVSRNKGIKAARGDYIAFLDADDLWKPKKLEIQLKIMQEQSAAVCFSSYVQIDEQGTSRHELIEALPVLTYKKLLKSNYLGNLTGIYNVEKIGKIYAPNIRKRQDWALWLEALKKDGAAIGVQQPLAEYRVRKGSISRNKFKMLRYNFNIYRQVLKFSFLKSSWWLLIFLKEHFFVKSKQKKPL
;
A
#
# COMPACT_ATOMS: atom_id res chain seq x y z
N MET A 1 19.76 -14.11 16.41
CA MET A 1 18.29 -13.95 16.27
C MET A 1 17.91 -14.28 14.82
N LYS A 2 16.81 -15.01 14.60
CA LYS A 2 16.32 -15.33 13.25
C LYS A 2 15.90 -14.03 12.55
N LYS A 3 16.42 -13.75 11.36
CA LYS A 3 15.98 -12.61 10.54
C LYS A 3 14.53 -12.88 10.10
N PRO A 4 13.54 -12.03 10.42
CA PRO A 4 12.16 -12.29 10.01
C PRO A 4 11.99 -12.27 8.48
N LEU A 5 11.10 -13.08 7.94
CA LEU A 5 10.79 -13.06 6.51
C LEU A 5 9.76 -11.95 6.22
N VAL A 6 10.00 -11.14 5.20
CA VAL A 6 9.02 -10.17 4.69
C VAL A 6 8.41 -10.67 3.39
N SER A 7 7.09 -10.88 3.34
CA SER A 7 6.38 -11.11 2.08
C SER A 7 5.93 -9.77 1.49
N VAL A 8 6.46 -9.43 0.32
CA VAL A 8 6.07 -8.23 -0.44
C VAL A 8 4.97 -8.61 -1.42
N ILE A 9 3.86 -7.87 -1.41
CA ILE A 9 2.70 -8.13 -2.25
C ILE A 9 2.56 -7.04 -3.32
N MET A 10 2.66 -7.42 -4.59
CA MET A 10 2.64 -6.52 -5.73
C MET A 10 1.58 -6.94 -6.76
N PRO A 11 0.36 -6.35 -6.74
CA PRO A 11 -0.60 -6.55 -7.82
C PRO A 11 -0.13 -5.84 -9.09
N ALA A 12 -0.17 -6.52 -10.23
CA ALA A 12 0.30 -6.03 -11.52
C ALA A 12 -0.78 -6.18 -12.60
N PHE A 13 -1.12 -5.08 -13.26
CA PHE A 13 -2.00 -5.04 -14.42
C PHE A 13 -1.57 -3.91 -15.35
N ASN A 14 -1.23 -4.23 -16.59
CA ASN A 14 -0.78 -3.26 -17.59
C ASN A 14 0.30 -2.29 -17.05
N ALA A 15 1.36 -2.87 -16.48
CA ALA A 15 2.43 -2.18 -15.79
C ALA A 15 3.77 -2.28 -16.52
N ALA A 16 3.80 -2.67 -17.80
CA ALA A 16 5.04 -2.94 -18.53
C ALA A 16 6.04 -1.76 -18.50
N GLY A 17 5.55 -0.52 -18.47
CA GLY A 17 6.40 0.67 -18.40
C GLY A 17 7.01 0.98 -17.03
N PHE A 18 6.65 0.25 -15.96
CA PHE A 18 7.07 0.60 -14.59
C PHE A 18 7.53 -0.60 -13.75
N ILE A 19 7.03 -1.80 -14.05
CA ILE A 19 7.15 -2.95 -13.16
C ILE A 19 8.60 -3.40 -12.94
N GLU A 20 9.46 -3.29 -13.96
CA GLU A 20 10.87 -3.63 -13.85
C GLU A 20 11.58 -2.77 -12.78
N ALA A 21 11.32 -1.46 -12.78
CA ALA A 21 11.88 -0.55 -11.78
C ALA A 21 11.30 -0.83 -10.38
N ALA A 22 10.00 -1.14 -10.29
CA ALA A 22 9.35 -1.49 -9.02
C ALA A 22 9.96 -2.76 -8.41
N VAL A 23 10.11 -3.83 -9.20
CA VAL A 23 10.73 -5.09 -8.78
C VAL A 23 12.21 -4.88 -8.41
N THR A 24 12.97 -4.17 -9.24
CA THR A 24 14.37 -3.82 -8.97
C THR A 24 14.53 -3.07 -7.64
N SER A 25 13.56 -2.22 -7.26
CA SER A 25 13.57 -1.51 -5.98
C SER A 25 13.38 -2.44 -4.76
N VAL A 26 12.71 -3.59 -4.94
CA VAL A 26 12.61 -4.66 -3.94
C VAL A 26 13.91 -5.47 -3.90
N ILE A 27 14.46 -5.82 -5.06
CA ILE A 27 15.74 -6.54 -5.17
C ILE A 27 16.86 -5.77 -4.46
N SER A 28 16.87 -4.44 -4.61
CA SER A 28 17.88 -3.52 -4.08
C SER A 28 17.71 -3.18 -2.58
N GLN A 29 16.79 -3.84 -1.86
CA GLN A 29 16.64 -3.62 -0.42
C GLN A 29 17.89 -4.08 0.35
N SER A 30 18.35 -3.27 1.31
CA SER A 30 19.46 -3.63 2.21
C SER A 30 19.11 -4.81 3.13
N TYR A 31 17.81 -4.99 3.40
CA TYR A 31 17.29 -6.16 4.07
C TYR A 31 17.06 -7.29 3.05
N SER A 32 17.74 -8.43 3.21
CA SER A 32 17.77 -9.49 2.18
C SER A 32 16.74 -10.61 2.36
N ASN A 33 16.15 -10.78 3.55
CA ASN A 33 15.24 -11.89 3.84
C ASN A 33 13.79 -11.56 3.49
N TRP A 34 13.49 -11.53 2.19
CA TRP A 34 12.15 -11.27 1.68
C TRP A 34 11.77 -12.29 0.60
N GLU A 35 10.48 -12.40 0.35
CA GLU A 35 9.89 -13.02 -0.83
C GLU A 35 8.94 -12.03 -1.50
N LEU A 36 8.92 -11.98 -2.83
CA LEU A 36 8.07 -11.07 -3.59
C LEU A 36 7.00 -11.87 -4.32
N PHE A 37 5.73 -11.61 -4.02
CA PHE A 37 4.60 -12.12 -4.80
C PHE A 37 4.13 -11.06 -5.78
N ILE A 38 4.40 -11.30 -7.07
CA ILE A 38 3.83 -10.50 -8.16
C ILE A 38 2.55 -11.19 -8.61
N ILE A 39 1.42 -10.50 -8.49
CA ILE A 39 0.12 -11.03 -8.88
C ILE A 39 -0.28 -10.42 -10.21
N GLU A 40 0.00 -11.15 -11.28
CA GLU A 40 -0.36 -10.82 -12.65
C GLU A 40 -1.89 -10.95 -12.83
N ASP A 41 -2.55 -9.85 -13.17
CA ASP A 41 -4.01 -9.70 -13.18
C ASP A 41 -4.57 -9.60 -14.62
N ALA A 42 -4.12 -10.51 -15.49
CA ALA A 42 -4.53 -10.65 -16.90
C ALA A 42 -4.23 -9.40 -17.75
N SER A 43 -2.97 -8.97 -17.75
CA SER A 43 -2.46 -7.85 -18.52
C SER A 43 -2.49 -8.14 -20.02
N ASN A 44 -2.71 -7.07 -20.80
CA ASN A 44 -2.72 -7.12 -22.28
C ASN A 44 -1.46 -6.48 -22.90
N ASP A 45 -0.50 -6.08 -22.07
CA ASP A 45 0.79 -5.53 -22.48
C ASP A 45 1.94 -6.50 -22.14
N LYS A 46 3.18 -6.00 -22.19
CA LYS A 46 4.38 -6.81 -21.91
C LYS A 46 4.62 -7.15 -20.43
N THR A 47 3.66 -6.86 -19.54
CA THR A 47 3.85 -7.03 -18.08
C THR A 47 4.25 -8.45 -17.72
N PHE A 48 3.56 -9.46 -18.29
CA PHE A 48 3.82 -10.86 -17.95
C PHE A 48 5.22 -11.31 -18.38
N GLN A 49 5.64 -10.97 -19.61
CA GLN A 49 6.97 -11.32 -20.11
C GLN A 49 8.07 -10.70 -19.25
N ILE A 50 7.93 -9.44 -18.82
CA ILE A 50 8.92 -8.76 -17.98
C ILE A 50 9.06 -9.48 -16.63
N ILE A 51 7.95 -9.80 -15.96
CA ILE A 51 8.00 -10.44 -14.64
C ILE A 51 8.47 -11.89 -14.72
N GLU A 52 8.18 -12.59 -15.82
CA GLU A 52 8.67 -13.94 -16.08
C GLU A 52 10.20 -13.94 -16.13
N THR A 53 10.81 -13.06 -16.94
CA THR A 53 12.27 -12.89 -16.98
C THR A 53 12.84 -12.60 -15.60
N LEU A 54 12.32 -11.58 -14.90
CA LEU A 54 12.81 -11.21 -13.56
C LEU A 54 12.71 -12.39 -12.56
N SER A 55 11.67 -13.21 -12.65
CA SER A 55 11.51 -14.37 -11.77
C SER A 55 12.52 -15.50 -12.02
N THR A 56 13.09 -15.57 -13.22
CA THR A 56 14.18 -16.50 -13.53
C THR A 56 15.53 -16.02 -13.00
N GLU A 57 15.69 -14.71 -12.82
CA GLU A 57 16.92 -14.08 -12.33
C GLU A 57 17.01 -14.08 -10.79
N ASP A 58 15.87 -14.04 -10.09
CA ASP A 58 15.83 -14.06 -8.61
C ASP A 58 14.75 -15.02 -8.08
N ALA A 59 15.17 -16.13 -7.49
CA ALA A 59 14.29 -17.19 -6.96
C ALA A 59 13.39 -16.74 -5.79
N ARG A 60 13.61 -15.55 -5.21
CA ARG A 60 12.71 -14.97 -4.19
C ARG A 60 11.43 -14.39 -4.80
N ILE A 61 11.40 -14.21 -6.11
CA ILE A 61 10.26 -13.68 -6.85
C ILE A 61 9.34 -14.83 -7.26
N LYS A 62 8.05 -14.69 -6.93
CA LYS A 62 7.01 -15.69 -7.16
C LYS A 62 5.85 -15.05 -7.91
N ILE A 63 5.48 -15.64 -9.04
CA ILE A 63 4.38 -15.14 -9.87
C ILE A 63 3.10 -15.90 -9.53
N LEU A 64 2.01 -15.17 -9.31
CA LEU A 64 0.66 -15.70 -9.21
C LEU A 64 -0.19 -15.07 -10.31
N ARG A 65 -0.96 -15.86 -11.06
CA ARG A 65 -1.73 -15.35 -12.22
C ARG A 65 -3.23 -15.45 -11.99
N ASN A 66 -3.98 -14.40 -12.28
CA ASN A 66 -5.43 -14.46 -12.40
C ASN A 66 -5.82 -14.76 -13.86
N ASN A 67 -6.95 -15.47 -14.03
CA ASN A 67 -7.45 -15.82 -15.37
C ASN A 67 -8.10 -14.61 -16.07
N GLU A 68 -8.56 -13.64 -15.30
CA GLU A 68 -9.17 -12.40 -15.75
C GLU A 68 -8.78 -11.25 -14.83
N ASN A 69 -9.06 -10.00 -15.24
CA ASN A 69 -8.79 -8.83 -14.41
C ASN A 69 -9.76 -8.75 -13.22
N CYS A 70 -9.32 -9.27 -12.07
CA CYS A 70 -10.07 -9.27 -10.83
C CYS A 70 -9.89 -7.95 -10.04
N GLY A 71 -8.83 -7.21 -10.34
CA GLY A 71 -8.47 -5.95 -9.71
C GLY A 71 -7.61 -6.10 -8.48
N ALA A 72 -6.96 -5.00 -8.12
CA ALA A 72 -5.89 -4.97 -7.14
C ALA A 72 -6.26 -5.47 -5.73
N GLY A 73 -7.54 -5.40 -5.31
CA GLY A 73 -7.98 -5.95 -4.02
C GLY A 73 -7.94 -7.49 -3.99
N VAL A 74 -8.50 -8.12 -5.02
CA VAL A 74 -8.49 -9.59 -5.18
C VAL A 74 -7.06 -10.08 -5.37
N SER A 75 -6.27 -9.38 -6.19
CA SER A 75 -4.87 -9.71 -6.43
C SER A 75 -4.02 -9.62 -5.15
N ARG A 76 -4.20 -8.57 -4.33
CA ARG A 76 -3.56 -8.50 -3.01
C ARG A 76 -3.93 -9.67 -2.11
N ASN A 77 -5.22 -10.02 -2.04
CA ASN A 77 -5.68 -11.15 -1.21
C ASN A 77 -5.07 -12.48 -1.64
N LYS A 78 -4.89 -12.70 -2.94
CA LYS A 78 -4.21 -13.88 -3.48
C LYS A 78 -2.75 -13.95 -3.03
N GLY A 79 -2.03 -12.83 -3.11
CA GLY A 79 -0.68 -12.70 -2.59
C GLY A 79 -0.59 -12.93 -1.07
N ILE A 80 -1.46 -12.25 -0.30
CA ILE A 80 -1.53 -12.41 1.17
C ILE A 80 -1.80 -13.87 1.56
N LYS A 81 -2.67 -14.58 0.81
CA LYS A 81 -2.94 -16.00 1.07
C LYS A 81 -1.67 -16.85 0.90
N ALA A 82 -0.88 -16.60 -0.15
CA ALA A 82 0.36 -17.31 -0.44
C ALA A 82 1.55 -16.94 0.45
N ALA A 83 1.54 -15.72 1.02
CA ALA A 83 2.60 -15.18 1.87
C ALA A 83 2.95 -16.08 3.07
N ARG A 84 4.25 -16.25 3.34
CA ARG A 84 4.77 -17.01 4.49
C ARG A 84 5.60 -16.16 5.45
N GLY A 85 5.76 -14.89 5.16
CA GLY A 85 6.53 -13.95 5.95
C GLY A 85 5.89 -13.64 7.30
N ASP A 86 6.76 -13.39 8.28
CA ASP A 86 6.40 -12.86 9.60
C ASP A 86 5.83 -11.43 9.46
N TYR A 87 6.20 -10.75 8.36
CA TYR A 87 5.68 -9.44 7.99
C TYR A 87 5.14 -9.46 6.56
N ILE A 88 4.10 -8.65 6.33
CA ILE A 88 3.56 -8.40 4.99
C ILE A 88 3.69 -6.91 4.68
N ALA A 89 4.27 -6.60 3.52
CA ALA A 89 4.43 -5.26 2.99
C ALA A 89 3.82 -5.16 1.59
N PHE A 90 3.46 -3.96 1.15
CA PHE A 90 2.81 -3.75 -0.14
C PHE A 90 3.58 -2.77 -1.01
N LEU A 91 3.71 -3.09 -2.29
CA LEU A 91 4.27 -2.20 -3.30
C LEU A 91 3.38 -2.28 -4.54
N ASP A 92 2.87 -1.14 -5.00
CA ASP A 92 2.11 -1.10 -6.26
C ASP A 92 3.13 -1.13 -7.43
N ALA A 93 2.77 -1.76 -8.55
CA ALA A 93 3.70 -2.09 -9.66
C ALA A 93 4.28 -0.87 -10.42
N ASP A 94 3.96 0.34 -9.99
CA ASP A 94 4.45 1.60 -10.55
C ASP A 94 5.13 2.53 -9.56
N ASP A 95 5.14 2.16 -8.30
CA ASP A 95 5.83 2.88 -7.23
C ASP A 95 7.22 2.28 -7.01
N LEU A 96 8.07 2.99 -6.25
CA LEU A 96 9.42 2.56 -5.92
C LEU A 96 9.68 2.58 -4.42
N TRP A 97 10.50 1.67 -3.94
CA TRP A 97 11.06 1.72 -2.59
C TRP A 97 12.48 2.24 -2.57
N LYS A 98 12.83 2.98 -1.51
CA LYS A 98 14.22 3.35 -1.24
C LYS A 98 14.96 2.17 -0.58
N PRO A 99 16.29 2.04 -0.76
CA PRO A 99 17.04 0.82 -0.39
C PRO A 99 16.91 0.37 1.08
N LYS A 100 16.75 1.31 2.02
CA LYS A 100 16.71 1.01 3.46
C LYS A 100 15.31 0.84 4.04
N LYS A 101 14.25 0.80 3.21
CA LYS A 101 12.86 0.80 3.68
C LYS A 101 12.59 -0.34 4.66
N LEU A 102 12.84 -1.57 4.23
CA LEU A 102 12.54 -2.75 5.04
C LEU A 102 13.35 -2.78 6.34
N GLU A 103 14.66 -2.50 6.24
CA GLU A 103 15.57 -2.47 7.41
C GLU A 103 15.08 -1.48 8.49
N ILE A 104 14.77 -0.24 8.08
CA ILE A 104 14.35 0.82 9.01
C ILE A 104 13.00 0.50 9.65
N GLN A 105 12.02 0.08 8.86
CA GLN A 105 10.69 -0.21 9.40
C GLN A 105 10.70 -1.43 10.32
N LEU A 106 11.41 -2.50 9.97
CA LEU A 106 11.53 -3.70 10.81
C LEU A 106 12.19 -3.36 12.15
N LYS A 107 13.27 -2.58 12.13
CA LYS A 107 13.95 -2.12 13.36
C LYS A 107 12.98 -1.39 14.29
N ILE A 108 12.26 -0.39 13.77
CA ILE A 108 11.29 0.40 14.55
C ILE A 108 10.16 -0.49 15.10
N MET A 109 9.61 -1.39 14.27
CA MET A 109 8.54 -2.29 14.71
C MET A 109 8.98 -3.25 15.82
N GLN A 110 10.23 -3.71 15.79
CA GLN A 110 10.79 -4.58 16.82
C GLN A 110 11.07 -3.79 18.10
N GLU A 111 11.75 -2.64 18.01
CA GLU A 111 12.09 -1.78 19.15
C GLU A 111 10.85 -1.28 19.91
N GLN A 112 9.79 -0.92 19.17
CA GLN A 112 8.56 -0.38 19.76
C GLN A 112 7.47 -1.43 19.95
N SER A 113 7.75 -2.69 19.61
CA SER A 113 6.73 -3.75 19.62
C SER A 113 5.44 -3.35 18.87
N ALA A 114 5.55 -2.64 17.76
CA ALA A 114 4.39 -2.24 16.93
C ALA A 114 3.95 -3.39 16.00
N ALA A 115 2.65 -3.51 15.71
CA ALA A 115 2.17 -4.44 14.69
C ALA A 115 2.03 -3.80 13.31
N VAL A 116 1.86 -2.48 13.23
CA VAL A 116 1.76 -1.75 11.95
C VAL A 116 2.74 -0.58 11.88
N CYS A 117 3.43 -0.47 10.75
CA CYS A 117 4.32 0.65 10.45
C CYS A 117 4.07 1.16 9.03
N PHE A 118 4.27 2.46 8.83
CA PHE A 118 4.27 3.10 7.53
C PHE A 118 5.33 4.21 7.49
N SER A 119 5.52 4.87 6.36
CA SER A 119 6.51 5.94 6.24
C SER A 119 6.01 7.10 5.41
N SER A 120 6.72 8.22 5.50
CA SER A 120 6.67 9.27 4.49
C SER A 120 7.11 8.72 3.13
N TYR A 121 6.76 9.45 2.09
CA TYR A 121 7.17 9.16 0.72
C TYR A 121 7.25 10.45 -0.10
N VAL A 122 8.02 10.42 -1.19
CA VAL A 122 8.10 11.53 -2.15
C VAL A 122 7.26 11.22 -3.38
N GLN A 123 6.82 12.25 -4.10
CA GLN A 123 6.11 12.06 -5.36
C GLN A 123 7.07 12.16 -6.55
N ILE A 124 6.92 11.24 -7.50
CA ILE A 124 7.62 11.23 -8.79
C ILE A 124 6.60 11.32 -9.93
N ASP A 125 7.03 11.80 -11.09
CA ASP A 125 6.21 11.78 -12.32
C ASP A 125 6.25 10.41 -13.02
N GLU A 126 5.59 10.30 -14.19
CA GLU A 126 5.57 9.06 -14.98
C GLU A 126 6.96 8.65 -15.51
N GLN A 127 7.90 9.58 -15.61
CA GLN A 127 9.28 9.33 -16.05
C GLN A 127 10.19 8.96 -14.89
N GLY A 128 9.74 9.12 -13.65
CA GLY A 128 10.51 8.84 -12.43
C GLY A 128 11.23 10.07 -11.90
N THR A 129 10.97 11.25 -12.46
CA THR A 129 11.57 12.51 -12.01
C THR A 129 10.90 12.96 -10.72
N SER A 130 11.70 13.45 -9.77
CA SER A 130 11.20 14.05 -8.54
C SER A 130 10.24 15.21 -8.83
N ARG A 131 9.11 15.22 -8.13
CA ARG A 131 8.19 16.36 -8.10
C ARG A 131 8.49 17.36 -6.97
N HIS A 132 9.54 17.11 -6.18
CA HIS A 132 9.89 17.91 -5.00
C HIS A 132 8.72 18.04 -4.00
N GLU A 133 7.91 16.99 -3.90
CA GLU A 133 6.72 16.94 -3.05
C GLU A 133 6.86 15.78 -2.06
N LEU A 134 7.01 16.10 -0.77
CA LEU A 134 6.99 15.15 0.34
C LEU A 134 5.56 14.98 0.85
N ILE A 135 5.14 13.74 1.03
CA ILE A 135 3.98 13.40 1.85
C ILE A 135 4.50 12.88 3.20
N GLU A 136 4.37 13.72 4.22
CA GLU A 136 4.86 13.43 5.56
C GLU A 136 3.91 12.49 6.31
N ALA A 137 4.45 11.39 6.83
CA ALA A 137 3.72 10.50 7.72
C ALA A 137 3.33 11.21 9.03
N LEU A 138 2.22 10.75 9.63
CA LEU A 138 1.93 11.09 11.02
C LEU A 138 2.79 10.20 11.91
N PRO A 139 3.48 10.73 12.95
CA PRO A 139 4.33 9.91 13.82
C PRO A 139 3.57 8.73 14.44
N VAL A 140 2.30 8.95 14.78
CA VAL A 140 1.36 7.90 15.20
C VAL A 140 0.04 8.10 14.48
N LEU A 141 -0.44 7.05 13.83
CA LEU A 141 -1.72 7.00 13.13
C LEU A 141 -2.67 6.07 13.86
N THR A 142 -3.66 6.62 14.57
CA THR A 142 -4.68 5.83 15.27
C THR A 142 -5.80 5.38 14.35
N TYR A 143 -6.52 4.31 14.72
CA TYR A 143 -7.74 3.89 14.02
C TYR A 143 -8.74 5.05 13.84
N LYS A 144 -8.97 5.84 14.90
CA LYS A 144 -9.89 6.99 14.87
C LYS A 144 -9.46 8.06 13.85
N LYS A 145 -8.15 8.25 13.66
CA LYS A 145 -7.61 9.19 12.68
C LYS A 145 -7.69 8.63 11.26
N LEU A 146 -7.33 7.35 11.07
CA LEU A 146 -7.46 6.67 9.79
C LEU A 146 -8.93 6.58 9.31
N LEU A 147 -9.88 6.47 10.24
CA LEU A 147 -11.31 6.46 9.93
C LEU A 147 -11.79 7.77 9.28
N LYS A 148 -11.11 8.89 9.52
CA LYS A 148 -11.48 10.20 8.94
C LYS A 148 -10.95 10.37 7.51
N SER A 149 -9.79 9.82 7.18
CA SER A 149 -9.23 9.86 5.83
C SER A 149 -8.11 8.83 5.70
N ASN A 150 -7.83 8.36 4.49
CA ASN A 150 -6.69 7.45 4.29
C ASN A 150 -5.37 8.21 4.46
N TYR A 151 -4.66 8.01 5.57
CA TYR A 151 -3.36 8.62 5.86
C TYR A 151 -2.17 7.72 5.51
N LEU A 152 -2.43 6.45 5.22
CA LEU A 152 -1.42 5.42 5.02
C LEU A 152 -1.32 5.09 3.52
N GLY A 153 -0.24 5.55 2.88
CA GLY A 153 0.04 5.22 1.48
C GLY A 153 0.35 3.74 1.34
N ASN A 154 -0.36 3.01 0.49
CA ASN A 154 -0.25 1.55 0.45
C ASN A 154 1.20 1.06 0.24
N LEU A 155 1.96 1.73 -0.64
CA LEU A 155 3.38 1.46 -0.88
C LEU A 155 4.26 1.54 0.37
N THR A 156 3.88 2.28 1.42
CA THR A 156 4.73 2.46 2.61
C THR A 156 4.38 1.51 3.73
N GLY A 157 3.21 0.90 3.71
CA GLY A 157 2.71 0.08 4.79
C GLY A 157 3.39 -1.29 4.91
N ILE A 158 3.61 -1.71 6.16
CA ILE A 158 4.05 -3.05 6.55
C ILE A 158 3.36 -3.43 7.86
N TYR A 159 2.99 -4.70 8.01
CA TYR A 159 2.43 -5.21 9.26
C TYR A 159 3.01 -6.56 9.67
N ASN A 160 3.01 -6.83 10.97
CA ASN A 160 3.45 -8.08 11.57
C ASN A 160 2.29 -9.08 11.63
N VAL A 161 2.46 -10.22 10.97
CA VAL A 161 1.43 -11.27 10.83
C VAL A 161 1.20 -12.00 12.14
N GLU A 162 2.23 -12.23 12.95
CA GLU A 162 2.08 -12.93 14.23
C GLU A 162 1.20 -12.13 15.21
N LYS A 163 1.29 -10.79 15.18
CA LYS A 163 0.53 -9.91 16.10
C LYS A 163 -0.93 -9.74 15.71
N ILE A 164 -1.24 -9.55 14.42
CA ILE A 164 -2.60 -9.20 13.98
C ILE A 164 -3.24 -10.19 13.00
N GLY A 165 -2.51 -11.26 12.63
CA GLY A 165 -2.90 -12.20 11.60
C GLY A 165 -2.86 -11.59 10.19
N LYS A 166 -3.17 -12.40 9.19
CA LYS A 166 -3.31 -11.93 7.80
C LYS A 166 -4.56 -11.03 7.67
N ILE A 167 -4.39 -9.88 7.03
CA ILE A 167 -5.46 -8.91 6.78
C ILE A 167 -5.79 -8.91 5.29
N TYR A 168 -7.06 -9.12 4.97
CA TYR A 168 -7.54 -9.18 3.59
C TYR A 168 -8.33 -7.92 3.22
N ALA A 169 -8.13 -7.44 2.01
CA ALA A 169 -8.92 -6.35 1.46
C ALA A 169 -10.37 -6.81 1.18
N PRO A 170 -11.39 -5.98 1.43
CA PRO A 170 -12.76 -6.32 1.07
C PRO A 170 -12.94 -6.35 -0.45
N ASN A 171 -13.96 -7.08 -0.92
CA ASN A 171 -14.31 -7.15 -2.33
C ASN A 171 -14.98 -5.85 -2.83
N ILE A 172 -14.18 -4.79 -2.97
CA ILE A 172 -14.57 -3.50 -3.53
C ILE A 172 -13.52 -3.03 -4.53
N ARG A 173 -13.94 -2.36 -5.61
CA ARG A 173 -13.02 -1.96 -6.68
C ARG A 173 -12.09 -0.80 -6.32
N LYS A 174 -12.47 0.05 -5.36
CA LYS A 174 -11.74 1.26 -4.96
C LYS A 174 -11.69 1.37 -3.44
N ARG A 175 -10.65 2.01 -2.91
CA ARG A 175 -10.40 2.18 -1.46
C ARG A 175 -10.18 0.86 -0.70
N GLN A 176 -9.80 -0.19 -1.42
CA GLN A 176 -9.49 -1.49 -0.85
C GLN A 176 -8.31 -1.43 0.15
N ASP A 177 -7.34 -0.55 -0.11
CA ASP A 177 -6.14 -0.28 0.70
C ASP A 177 -6.56 0.38 2.00
N TRP A 178 -7.40 1.41 1.91
CA TRP A 178 -7.89 2.11 3.08
C TRP A 178 -8.68 1.16 4.00
N ALA A 179 -9.52 0.30 3.43
CA ALA A 179 -10.24 -0.71 4.20
C ALA A 179 -9.31 -1.76 4.84
N LEU A 180 -8.28 -2.21 4.12
CA LEU A 180 -7.26 -3.13 4.65
C LEU A 180 -6.57 -2.52 5.88
N TRP A 181 -6.11 -1.27 5.77
CA TRP A 181 -5.45 -0.60 6.89
C TRP A 181 -6.41 -0.28 8.04
N LEU A 182 -7.68 0.01 7.77
CA LEU A 182 -8.69 0.13 8.83
C LEU A 182 -8.83 -1.16 9.63
N GLU A 183 -8.86 -2.31 8.96
CA GLU A 183 -8.93 -3.61 9.65
C GLU A 183 -7.64 -3.91 10.43
N ALA A 184 -6.46 -3.58 9.89
CA ALA A 184 -5.20 -3.72 10.60
C ALA A 184 -5.17 -2.87 11.89
N LEU A 185 -5.52 -1.58 11.79
CA LEU A 185 -5.51 -0.66 12.93
C LEU A 185 -6.67 -0.92 13.90
N LYS A 186 -7.72 -1.63 13.49
CA LYS A 186 -8.77 -2.09 14.41
C LYS A 186 -8.25 -3.15 15.38
N LYS A 187 -7.24 -3.93 14.97
CA LYS A 187 -6.61 -4.98 15.79
C LYS A 187 -5.47 -4.45 16.66
N ASP A 188 -4.61 -3.58 16.13
CA ASP A 188 -3.44 -3.03 16.87
C ASP A 188 -3.73 -1.71 17.60
N GLY A 189 -4.75 -0.97 17.15
CA GLY A 189 -5.12 0.36 17.68
C GLY A 189 -4.42 1.54 16.98
N ALA A 190 -3.14 1.40 16.63
CA ALA A 190 -2.37 2.45 15.95
C ALA A 190 -1.28 1.90 15.03
N ALA A 191 -0.74 2.76 14.17
CA ALA A 191 0.46 2.50 13.37
C ALA A 191 1.54 3.54 13.65
N ILE A 192 2.80 3.10 13.64
CA ILE A 192 3.96 4.00 13.77
C ILE A 192 4.34 4.55 12.39
N GLY A 193 4.49 5.87 12.31
CA GLY A 193 4.91 6.56 11.10
C GLY A 193 6.38 6.94 11.13
N VAL A 194 7.14 6.43 10.17
CA VAL A 194 8.53 6.84 9.95
C VAL A 194 8.55 8.14 9.17
N GLN A 195 9.10 9.20 9.75
CA GLN A 195 9.12 10.52 9.12
C GLN A 195 10.07 10.59 7.92
N GLN A 196 11.10 9.75 7.87
CA GLN A 196 11.99 9.62 6.71
C GLN A 196 11.19 9.12 5.50
N PRO A 197 11.35 9.73 4.30
CA PRO A 197 10.77 9.20 3.09
C PRO A 197 11.47 7.89 2.71
N LEU A 198 10.73 6.78 2.66
CA LEU A 198 11.28 5.45 2.33
C LEU A 198 10.70 4.88 1.02
N ALA A 199 9.86 5.64 0.33
CA ALA A 199 9.26 5.25 -0.93
C ALA A 199 9.04 6.46 -1.85
N GLU A 200 8.76 6.17 -3.11
CA GLU A 200 8.50 7.13 -4.17
C GLU A 200 7.20 6.74 -4.87
N TYR A 201 6.20 7.61 -4.78
CA TYR A 201 4.87 7.40 -5.30
C TYR A 201 4.73 8.03 -6.69
N ARG A 202 4.33 7.25 -7.68
CA ARG A 202 4.22 7.69 -9.07
C ARG A 202 2.88 8.36 -9.34
N VAL A 203 2.94 9.62 -9.75
CA VAL A 203 1.76 10.42 -10.12
C VAL A 203 1.50 10.29 -11.62
N ARG A 204 0.54 9.44 -12.00
CA ARG A 204 0.10 9.28 -13.39
C ARG A 204 -0.90 10.36 -13.85
N LYS A 205 -0.77 10.79 -15.11
CA LYS A 205 -1.73 11.65 -15.81
C LYS A 205 -3.05 10.88 -15.96
N GLY A 206 -4.16 11.48 -15.52
CA GLY A 206 -5.47 10.82 -15.52
C GLY A 206 -5.75 9.94 -14.29
N SER A 207 -4.86 9.93 -13.27
CA SER A 207 -5.16 9.35 -11.97
C SER A 207 -6.47 9.95 -11.40
N ILE A 208 -7.23 9.08 -10.72
CA ILE A 208 -8.70 9.10 -10.51
C ILE A 208 -9.26 10.35 -9.77
N SER A 209 -8.44 11.36 -9.46
CA SER A 209 -8.77 12.51 -8.62
C SER A 209 -9.60 13.63 -9.27
N ARG A 210 -9.94 13.58 -10.57
CA ARG A 210 -10.74 14.67 -11.19
C ARG A 210 -12.25 14.56 -11.01
N ASN A 211 -12.80 13.36 -10.76
CA ASN A 211 -14.26 13.19 -10.64
C ASN A 211 -14.71 13.19 -9.17
N LYS A 212 -15.13 14.37 -8.68
CA LYS A 212 -15.60 14.59 -7.30
C LYS A 212 -16.76 13.67 -6.91
N PHE A 213 -17.69 13.39 -7.82
CA PHE A 213 -18.82 12.47 -7.56
C PHE A 213 -18.38 11.04 -7.31
N LYS A 214 -17.48 10.50 -8.16
CA LYS A 214 -16.92 9.16 -7.96
C LYS A 214 -16.18 9.07 -6.62
N MET A 215 -15.43 10.12 -6.26
CA MET A 215 -14.74 10.19 -4.96
C MET A 215 -15.71 10.12 -3.78
N LEU A 216 -16.80 10.90 -3.79
CA LEU A 216 -17.84 10.85 -2.75
C LEU A 216 -18.42 9.45 -2.62
N ARG A 217 -18.82 8.83 -3.75
CA ARG A 217 -19.40 7.49 -3.78
C ARG A 217 -18.45 6.43 -3.21
N TYR A 218 -17.18 6.44 -3.63
CA TYR A 218 -16.21 5.45 -3.15
C TYR A 218 -15.94 5.57 -1.66
N ASN A 219 -15.84 6.79 -1.12
CA ASN A 219 -15.62 6.99 0.31
C ASN A 219 -16.90 6.69 1.13
N PHE A 220 -18.09 7.04 0.63
CA PHE A 220 -19.35 6.65 1.27
C PHE A 220 -19.49 5.13 1.39
N ASN A 221 -19.10 4.39 0.34
CA ASN A 221 -19.16 2.93 0.33
C ASN A 221 -18.24 2.28 1.37
N ILE A 222 -17.13 2.92 1.76
CA ILE A 222 -16.31 2.44 2.88
C ILE A 222 -17.14 2.43 4.17
N TYR A 223 -17.82 3.53 4.48
CA TYR A 223 -18.65 3.59 5.68
C TYR A 223 -19.88 2.67 5.60
N ARG A 224 -20.57 2.66 4.45
CA ARG A 224 -21.84 1.95 4.30
C ARG A 224 -21.67 0.44 4.06
N GLN A 225 -20.80 0.06 3.13
CA GLN A 225 -20.67 -1.34 2.67
C GLN A 225 -19.58 -2.11 3.42
N VAL A 226 -18.46 -1.48 3.76
CA VAL A 226 -17.36 -2.14 4.49
C VAL A 226 -17.60 -2.09 5.99
N LEU A 227 -17.78 -0.89 6.56
CA LEU A 227 -17.96 -0.70 8.00
C LEU A 227 -19.41 -0.91 8.49
N LYS A 228 -20.35 -1.18 7.57
CA LYS A 228 -21.77 -1.48 7.85
C LYS A 228 -22.50 -0.41 8.67
N PHE A 229 -22.10 0.86 8.54
CA PHE A 229 -22.81 1.95 9.21
C PHE A 229 -24.21 2.18 8.61
N SER A 230 -25.14 2.71 9.40
CA SER A 230 -26.44 3.18 8.92
C SER A 230 -26.25 4.32 7.92
N PHE A 231 -27.24 4.57 7.05
CA PHE A 231 -27.16 5.63 6.05
C PHE A 231 -26.81 6.99 6.67
N LEU A 232 -27.51 7.40 7.75
CA LEU A 232 -27.26 8.66 8.44
C LEU A 232 -25.84 8.74 9.00
N LYS A 233 -25.37 7.66 9.64
CA LYS A 233 -24.01 7.58 10.19
C LYS A 233 -22.96 7.62 9.07
N SER A 234 -23.19 6.94 7.96
CA SER A 234 -22.30 6.99 6.78
C SER A 234 -22.23 8.38 6.17
N SER A 235 -23.36 9.08 6.06
CA SER A 235 -23.43 10.45 5.53
C SER A 235 -22.67 11.44 6.45
N TRP A 236 -22.84 11.31 7.76
CA TRP A 236 -22.10 12.11 8.74
C TRP A 236 -20.58 11.88 8.64
N TRP A 237 -20.15 10.62 8.54
CA TRP A 237 -18.73 10.30 8.36
C TRP A 237 -18.17 10.76 7.01
N LEU A 238 -18.99 10.81 5.95
CA LEU A 238 -18.59 11.40 4.67
C LEU A 238 -18.32 12.90 4.82
N LEU A 239 -19.12 13.64 5.60
CA LEU A 239 -18.87 15.06 5.88
C LEU A 239 -17.56 15.26 6.65
N ILE A 240 -17.31 14.43 7.66
CA ILE A 240 -16.03 14.42 8.39
C ILE A 240 -14.88 14.14 7.43
N PHE A 241 -15.03 13.15 6.55
CA PHE A 241 -14.02 12.84 5.55
C PHE A 241 -13.70 14.03 4.66
N LEU A 242 -14.71 14.75 4.18
CA LEU A 242 -14.50 15.92 3.32
C LEU A 242 -13.72 17.01 4.06
N LYS A 243 -14.11 17.31 5.30
CA LYS A 243 -13.39 18.27 6.14
C LYS A 243 -11.94 17.82 6.37
N GLU A 244 -11.74 16.56 6.76
CA GLU A 244 -10.42 16.02 7.05
C GLU A 244 -9.53 16.02 5.81
N HIS A 245 -10.04 15.52 4.68
CA HIS A 245 -9.27 15.32 3.46
C HIS A 245 -8.79 16.63 2.84
N PHE A 246 -9.67 17.64 2.77
CA PHE A 246 -9.35 18.90 2.08
C PHE A 246 -8.63 19.93 2.97
N PHE A 247 -8.88 19.95 4.27
CA PHE A 247 -8.36 21.01 5.16
C PHE A 247 -7.30 20.54 6.15
N VAL A 248 -7.28 19.24 6.51
CA VAL A 248 -6.35 18.70 7.50
C VAL A 248 -5.26 17.88 6.83
N LYS A 249 -5.65 16.87 6.03
CA LYS A 249 -4.72 15.97 5.34
C LYS A 249 -3.86 16.69 4.30
N SER A 250 -4.39 17.70 3.63
CA SER A 250 -3.66 18.51 2.65
C SER A 250 -2.36 19.09 3.20
N LYS A 251 -2.27 19.32 4.52
CA LYS A 251 -1.08 19.81 5.23
C LYS A 251 0.06 18.78 5.36
N GLN A 252 -0.18 17.50 5.07
CA GLN A 252 0.90 16.49 4.98
C GLN A 252 1.82 16.72 3.79
N LYS A 253 1.32 17.41 2.75
CA LYS A 253 2.09 17.70 1.56
C LYS A 253 3.00 18.90 1.83
N LYS A 254 4.31 18.68 1.80
CA LYS A 254 5.34 19.70 2.00
C LYS A 254 6.22 19.80 0.75
N PRO A 255 6.71 21.00 0.38
CA PRO A 255 7.80 21.11 -0.60
C PRO A 255 9.06 20.46 -0.02
N LEU A 256 9.84 19.81 -0.88
CA LEU A 256 11.19 19.30 -0.59
C LEU A 256 12.25 20.32 -0.98
#